data_AF-A0A9E0FAG5-F1
#
_entry.id   AF-A0A9E0FAG5-F1
#
_cell.length_a   1.000
_cell.length_b   1.000
_cell.length_c   1.000
_cell.angle_alpha   90.00
_cell.angle_beta   90.00
_cell.angle_gamma   90.00
#
_symmetry.space_group_name_H-M   'P 1'
#
loop_
_entity.id
_entity.type
_entity.pdbx_description
1 polymer ?
#
loop_
_entity_poly.entity_id
_entity_poly.type
_entity_poly.pdbx_seq_one_letter_code
_entity_poly.pdbx_strand_id
1 'polypeptide(L)'
;MFKLLSTFLSASVLFVLSYFFSPEAGPQVSIDAPAQIRPGESAEVRLTVEKGSMTGFARLQVFLPEGLTADGGALQNSQFLHEDNFIKFIWIDLPTDSIFTVSLFLHVAPDAQGTKYLNGFFSYLEEEVSKKITFQETAIEISPNAMATTLPKPDVTRRIIANNPENGSYRVELDIRPNSGQLSARFIDQLPAGFTAEAIESKGAEFSQDAEKVIFRWTALPQDSLFTISYQATGPVTAGAPEISGMLVFGTEAIDLNDATAATDTEPADLIVEELLATTAAKESNPTASSAPADISVPAPQAGLYFTVQVAATNRSPKRDNAWFESRFHFNRQVSRTEHEGWNKYLIGQFPSYEEARSVRDKARGEVTDAFVVAYDENGNRIPVGQALSRKPLNQ
;
A
#
# COMPACT_ATOMS: atom_id res chain seq x y z
N MET A 1 -51.12 43.34 14.42
CA MET A 1 -51.02 41.89 14.09
C MET A 1 -50.09 41.57 12.91
N PHE A 2 -49.90 42.44 11.91
CA PHE A 2 -49.05 42.13 10.75
C PHE A 2 -47.52 42.11 10.97
N LYS A 3 -46.99 42.70 12.05
CA LYS A 3 -45.53 42.71 12.32
C LYS A 3 -45.01 41.43 13.01
N LEU A 4 -45.84 40.70 13.75
CA LEU A 4 -45.44 39.44 14.42
C LEU A 4 -45.48 38.21 13.48
N LEU A 5 -46.23 38.28 12.39
CA LEU A 5 -46.31 37.17 11.42
C LEU A 5 -45.10 37.17 10.44
N SER A 6 -44.50 38.34 10.20
CA SER A 6 -43.31 38.47 9.34
C SER A 6 -42.03 37.96 9.99
N THR A 7 -41.90 38.08 11.32
CA THR A 7 -40.72 37.60 12.05
C THR A 7 -40.70 36.08 12.19
N PHE A 8 -41.87 35.45 12.33
CA PHE A 8 -41.97 33.98 12.38
C PHE A 8 -41.68 33.32 11.02
N LEU A 9 -42.14 33.92 9.91
CA LEU A 9 -41.84 33.42 8.58
C LEU A 9 -40.33 33.54 8.24
N SER A 10 -39.67 34.61 8.70
CA SER A 10 -38.23 34.81 8.52
C SER A 10 -37.38 33.84 9.33
N ALA A 11 -37.79 33.50 10.56
CA ALA A 11 -37.06 32.56 11.40
C ALA A 11 -37.19 31.11 10.90
N SER A 12 -38.37 30.73 10.40
CA SER A 12 -38.58 29.40 9.80
C SER A 12 -37.85 29.24 8.45
N VAL A 13 -37.75 30.29 7.64
CA VAL A 13 -36.94 30.28 6.41
C VAL A 13 -35.45 30.22 6.72
N LEU A 14 -34.96 30.93 7.74
CA LEU A 14 -33.55 30.83 8.19
C LEU A 14 -33.21 29.46 8.80
N PHE A 15 -34.15 28.83 9.52
CA PHE A 15 -33.99 27.49 10.09
C PHE A 15 -34.02 26.38 9.02
N VAL A 16 -34.82 26.56 7.96
CA VAL A 16 -34.80 25.67 6.79
C VAL A 16 -33.55 25.93 5.94
N LEU A 17 -33.12 27.19 5.76
CA LEU A 17 -31.86 27.51 5.08
C LEU A 17 -30.64 26.96 5.84
N SER A 18 -30.65 26.86 7.17
CA SER A 18 -29.54 26.25 7.92
C SER A 18 -29.41 24.74 7.71
N TYR A 19 -30.47 24.06 7.27
CA TYR A 19 -30.37 22.66 6.82
C TYR A 19 -29.81 22.53 5.39
N PHE A 20 -30.03 23.53 4.53
CA PHE A 20 -29.43 23.60 3.19
C PHE A 20 -28.02 24.22 3.18
N PHE A 21 -27.63 24.93 4.25
CA PHE A 21 -26.28 25.45 4.52
C PHE A 21 -25.67 24.72 5.72
N SER A 22 -25.73 23.39 5.74
CA SER A 22 -24.67 22.67 6.45
C SER A 22 -23.40 22.90 5.62
N PRO A 23 -22.31 23.43 6.19
CA PRO A 23 -21.03 23.45 5.48
C PRO A 23 -20.81 22.02 4.99
N GLU A 24 -20.52 21.85 3.70
CA GLU A 24 -20.21 20.56 3.11
C GLU A 24 -19.27 19.84 4.07
N ALA A 25 -19.80 18.81 4.73
CA ALA A 25 -19.09 18.21 5.84
C ALA A 25 -17.81 17.64 5.24
N GLY A 26 -16.66 18.18 5.66
CA GLY A 26 -15.37 17.66 5.25
C GLY A 26 -15.30 16.15 5.54
N PRO A 27 -14.33 15.44 4.94
CA PRO A 27 -14.28 13.98 5.01
C PRO A 27 -14.40 13.50 6.46
N GLN A 28 -15.03 12.34 6.64
CA GLN A 28 -15.17 11.70 7.94
C GLN A 28 -14.53 10.32 7.88
N VAL A 29 -13.99 9.88 9.01
CA VAL A 29 -13.52 8.50 9.17
C VAL A 29 -14.15 7.93 10.44
N SER A 30 -14.76 6.76 10.31
CA SER A 30 -15.30 5.98 11.41
C SER A 30 -14.54 4.67 11.54
N ILE A 31 -14.34 4.22 12.78
CA ILE A 31 -13.71 2.93 13.10
C ILE A 31 -14.80 2.00 13.63
N ASP A 32 -14.86 0.81 13.05
CA ASP A 32 -15.62 -0.32 13.56
C ASP A 32 -14.61 -1.35 14.10
N ALA A 33 -14.59 -1.50 15.42
CA ALA A 33 -13.70 -2.39 16.16
C ALA A 33 -14.50 -3.11 17.25
N PRO A 34 -14.10 -4.33 17.64
CA PRO A 34 -14.73 -5.03 18.75
C PRO A 34 -14.55 -4.24 20.06
N ALA A 35 -15.60 -4.17 20.87
CA ALA A 35 -15.58 -3.46 22.15
C ALA A 35 -14.60 -4.08 23.17
N GLN A 36 -14.41 -5.40 23.10
CA GLN A 36 -13.49 -6.15 23.96
C GLN A 36 -12.75 -7.22 23.15
N ILE A 37 -11.48 -7.47 23.48
CA ILE A 37 -10.66 -8.54 22.88
C ILE A 37 -9.87 -9.22 24.00
N ARG A 38 -9.63 -10.53 23.89
CA ARG A 38 -8.75 -11.25 24.82
C ARG A 38 -7.26 -10.99 24.53
N PRO A 39 -6.39 -10.99 25.56
CA PRO A 39 -4.95 -11.03 25.34
C PRO A 39 -4.55 -12.24 24.46
N GLY A 40 -3.66 -12.03 23.51
CA GLY A 40 -3.19 -13.07 22.56
C GLY A 40 -4.13 -13.36 21.38
N GLU A 41 -5.32 -12.76 21.34
CA GLU A 41 -6.25 -12.92 20.20
C GLU A 41 -6.05 -11.83 19.14
N SER A 42 -6.68 -12.04 17.98
CA SER A 42 -6.66 -11.12 16.84
C SER A 42 -8.07 -10.80 16.39
N ALA A 43 -8.30 -9.60 15.88
CA ALA A 43 -9.60 -9.18 15.35
C ALA A 43 -9.45 -8.28 14.12
N GLU A 44 -10.40 -8.32 13.20
CA GLU A 44 -10.47 -7.35 12.12
C GLU A 44 -11.05 -6.03 12.63
N VAL A 45 -10.41 -4.92 12.27
CA VAL A 45 -10.89 -3.56 12.48
C VAL A 45 -11.11 -2.91 11.12
N ARG A 46 -12.27 -2.28 10.93
CA ARG A 46 -12.63 -1.61 9.68
C ARG A 46 -12.62 -0.10 9.86
N LEU A 47 -12.05 0.60 8.88
CA LEU A 47 -12.07 2.05 8.81
C LEU A 47 -12.85 2.47 7.58
N THR A 48 -13.98 3.13 7.81
CA THR A 48 -14.84 3.64 6.74
C THR A 48 -14.55 5.12 6.54
N VAL A 49 -14.19 5.48 5.30
CA VAL A 49 -13.89 6.85 4.91
C VAL A 49 -15.04 7.37 4.06
N GLU A 50 -15.73 8.38 4.57
CA GLU A 50 -16.76 9.14 3.85
C GLU A 50 -16.10 10.40 3.29
N LYS A 51 -15.84 10.41 1.98
CA LYS A 51 -15.07 11.47 1.31
C LYS A 51 -15.87 12.32 0.32
N GLY A 52 -17.12 11.95 0.06
CA GLY A 52 -17.92 12.59 -0.98
C GLY A 52 -17.25 12.46 -2.35
N SER A 53 -17.16 13.56 -3.09
CA SER A 53 -16.56 13.60 -4.44
C SER A 53 -15.05 13.83 -4.46
N MET A 54 -14.36 13.76 -3.32
CA MET A 54 -12.91 13.98 -3.26
C MET A 54 -12.14 12.91 -4.06
N THR A 55 -11.01 13.32 -4.64
CA THR A 55 -10.13 12.47 -5.46
C THR A 55 -8.65 12.77 -5.16
N GLY A 56 -7.74 11.98 -5.71
CA GLY A 56 -6.31 12.23 -5.64
C GLY A 56 -5.67 11.76 -4.33
N PHE A 57 -4.55 12.39 -3.99
CA PHE A 57 -3.65 11.87 -2.96
C PHE A 57 -4.23 11.98 -1.54
N ALA A 58 -4.17 10.88 -0.80
CA ALA A 58 -4.59 10.84 0.60
C ALA A 58 -3.77 9.86 1.45
N ARG A 59 -3.77 10.09 2.77
CA ARG A 59 -3.18 9.18 3.77
C ARG A 59 -4.13 8.98 4.93
N LEU A 60 -4.40 7.74 5.29
CA LEU A 60 -5.05 7.36 6.55
C LEU A 60 -3.99 6.75 7.46
N GLN A 61 -3.74 7.39 8.60
CA GLN A 61 -2.79 6.90 9.61
C GLN A 61 -3.57 6.50 10.85
N VAL A 62 -3.31 5.30 11.37
CA VAL A 62 -3.87 4.80 12.64
C VAL A 62 -2.72 4.58 13.61
N PHE A 63 -2.83 5.14 14.81
CA PHE A 63 -1.87 4.89 15.88
C PHE A 63 -2.16 3.57 16.56
N LEU A 64 -1.11 2.80 16.81
CA LEU A 64 -1.17 1.54 17.54
C LEU A 64 -0.67 1.80 18.96
N PRO A 65 -1.53 1.65 19.99
CA PRO A 65 -1.09 1.76 21.38
C PRO A 65 -0.27 0.53 21.79
N GLU A 66 0.53 0.68 22.85
CA GLU A 66 1.39 -0.39 23.37
C GLU A 66 0.63 -1.71 23.57
N GLY A 67 1.27 -2.81 23.17
CA GLY A 67 0.69 -4.16 23.26
C GLY A 67 -0.27 -4.49 22.12
N LEU A 68 -0.46 -3.59 21.15
CA LEU A 68 -1.19 -3.87 19.91
C LEU A 68 -0.25 -3.76 18.71
N THR A 69 -0.32 -4.73 17.79
CA THR A 69 0.28 -4.64 16.45
C THR A 69 -0.81 -4.84 15.39
N ALA A 70 -0.52 -4.55 14.12
CA ALA A 70 -1.50 -4.77 13.08
C ALA A 70 -0.91 -5.10 11.70
N ASP A 71 -1.63 -5.96 10.97
CA ASP A 71 -1.38 -6.25 9.56
C ASP A 71 -2.48 -5.66 8.66
N GLY A 72 -2.14 -5.45 7.39
CA GLY A 72 -3.08 -4.91 6.41
C GLY A 72 -4.10 -5.95 5.97
N GLY A 73 -5.38 -5.60 6.04
CA GLY A 73 -6.48 -6.39 5.47
C GLY A 73 -6.90 -5.86 4.11
N ALA A 74 -8.12 -5.34 4.02
CA ALA A 74 -8.65 -4.66 2.86
C ALA A 74 -7.93 -3.33 2.61
N LEU A 75 -7.18 -3.20 1.51
CA LEU A 75 -6.37 -1.99 1.27
C LEU A 75 -7.02 -0.95 0.35
N GLN A 76 -8.05 -1.30 -0.43
CA GLN A 76 -8.71 -0.36 -1.37
C GLN A 76 -7.71 0.42 -2.25
N ASN A 77 -6.82 -0.29 -2.94
CA ASN A 77 -5.77 0.29 -3.79
C ASN A 77 -4.78 1.23 -3.08
N SER A 78 -4.75 1.22 -1.75
CA SER A 78 -3.70 1.89 -1.00
C SER A 78 -2.43 1.04 -0.90
N GLN A 79 -1.30 1.74 -0.75
CA GLN A 79 -0.10 1.15 -0.19
C GLN A 79 -0.24 1.08 1.33
N PHE A 80 0.14 -0.05 1.92
CA PHE A 80 0.18 -0.25 3.36
C PHE A 80 1.61 -0.10 3.88
N LEU A 81 1.79 0.69 4.93
CA LEU A 81 3.06 0.83 5.65
C LEU A 81 2.80 0.57 7.13
N HIS A 82 3.60 -0.32 7.70
CA HIS A 82 3.59 -0.65 9.12
C HIS A 82 4.89 -0.17 9.76
N GLU A 83 4.76 0.52 10.88
CA GLU A 83 5.84 0.94 11.78
C GLU A 83 5.41 0.60 13.21
N ASP A 84 6.36 0.50 14.16
CA ASP A 84 6.11 0.02 15.53
C ASP A 84 4.88 0.64 16.23
N ASN A 85 4.59 1.91 15.98
CA ASN A 85 3.56 2.69 16.69
C ASN A 85 2.39 3.15 15.80
N PHE A 86 2.43 2.89 14.50
CA PHE A 86 1.35 3.29 13.59
C PHE A 86 1.36 2.50 12.29
N ILE A 87 0.19 2.42 11.68
CA ILE A 87 0.03 1.98 10.30
C ILE A 87 -0.43 3.13 9.41
N LYS A 88 -0.17 3.02 8.11
CA LYS A 88 -0.62 3.98 7.09
C LYS A 88 -1.18 3.26 5.87
N PHE A 89 -2.34 3.73 5.43
CA PHE A 89 -2.85 3.53 4.08
C PHE A 89 -2.53 4.78 3.26
N ILE A 90 -1.91 4.61 2.10
CA ILE A 90 -1.47 5.71 1.23
C ILE A 90 -2.08 5.53 -0.16
N TRP A 91 -2.92 6.48 -0.56
CA TRP A 91 -3.50 6.55 -1.89
C TRP A 91 -2.77 7.57 -2.74
N ILE A 92 -2.39 7.16 -3.95
CA ILE A 92 -2.04 8.09 -5.03
C ILE A 92 -3.34 8.76 -5.52
N ASP A 93 -4.35 7.94 -5.74
CA ASP A 93 -5.71 8.35 -6.07
C ASP A 93 -6.69 7.62 -5.14
N LEU A 94 -7.56 8.39 -4.48
CA LEU A 94 -8.65 7.83 -3.68
C LEU A 94 -9.61 6.98 -4.53
N PRO A 95 -10.26 5.96 -3.94
CA PRO A 95 -11.31 5.20 -4.61
C PRO A 95 -12.39 6.10 -5.22
N THR A 96 -12.99 5.68 -6.33
CA THR A 96 -14.02 6.50 -6.99
C THR A 96 -15.29 6.62 -6.17
N ASP A 97 -15.60 5.60 -5.37
CA ASP A 97 -16.77 5.59 -4.50
C ASP A 97 -16.72 6.71 -3.47
N SER A 98 -17.87 7.32 -3.20
CA SER A 98 -17.96 8.41 -2.22
C SER A 98 -17.73 7.96 -0.77
N ILE A 99 -17.86 6.65 -0.54
CA ILE A 99 -17.61 5.96 0.72
C ILE A 99 -16.84 4.69 0.39
N PHE A 100 -15.76 4.42 1.11
CA PHE A 100 -15.02 3.16 0.98
C PHE A 100 -14.51 2.70 2.34
N THR A 101 -14.23 1.40 2.45
CA THR A 101 -13.76 0.78 3.69
C THR A 101 -12.44 0.07 3.47
N VAL A 102 -11.45 0.39 4.29
CA VAL A 102 -10.23 -0.40 4.47
C VAL A 102 -10.31 -1.18 5.77
N SER A 103 -9.48 -2.21 5.92
CA SER A 103 -9.39 -2.95 7.16
C SER A 103 -7.95 -3.30 7.52
N LEU A 104 -7.77 -3.55 8.81
CA LEU A 104 -6.54 -4.05 9.41
C LEU A 104 -6.89 -5.24 10.31
N PHE A 105 -5.95 -6.14 10.48
CA PHE A 105 -6.03 -7.19 11.48
C PHE A 105 -5.21 -6.76 12.69
N LEU A 106 -5.89 -6.53 13.81
CA LEU A 106 -5.30 -6.09 15.06
C LEU A 106 -4.90 -7.31 15.89
N HIS A 107 -3.66 -7.34 16.36
CA HIS A 107 -3.11 -8.39 17.21
C HIS A 107 -2.88 -7.86 18.62
N VAL A 108 -3.39 -8.58 19.61
CA VAL A 108 -3.24 -8.22 21.02
C VAL A 108 -2.11 -9.05 21.64
N ALA A 109 -1.11 -8.40 22.19
CA ALA A 109 -0.03 -9.09 22.90
C ALA A 109 -0.58 -9.92 24.08
N PRO A 110 -0.02 -11.10 24.39
CA PRO A 110 -0.51 -11.96 25.47
C PRO A 110 -0.51 -11.31 26.86
N ASP A 111 0.33 -10.30 27.07
CA ASP A 111 0.47 -9.53 28.31
C ASP A 111 -0.23 -8.16 28.27
N ALA A 112 -0.88 -7.80 27.15
CA ALA A 112 -1.64 -6.58 27.03
C ALA A 112 -2.86 -6.59 27.96
N GLN A 113 -3.18 -5.42 28.52
CA GLN A 113 -4.28 -5.27 29.46
C GLN A 113 -4.84 -3.84 29.45
N GLY A 114 -6.05 -3.69 29.99
CA GLY A 114 -6.73 -2.41 30.16
C GLY A 114 -7.37 -1.89 28.88
N THR A 115 -7.88 -0.66 28.95
CA THR A 115 -8.51 0.00 27.79
C THR A 115 -7.45 0.61 26.88
N LYS A 116 -7.48 0.22 25.62
CA LYS A 116 -6.67 0.77 24.52
C LYS A 116 -7.54 1.68 23.66
N TYR A 117 -6.93 2.67 23.02
CA TYR A 117 -7.65 3.63 22.18
C TYR A 117 -7.02 3.63 20.79
N LEU A 118 -7.83 3.34 19.78
CA LEU A 118 -7.45 3.53 18.38
C LEU A 118 -7.85 4.94 17.95
N ASN A 119 -6.89 5.69 17.44
CA ASN A 119 -7.11 7.02 16.89
C ASN A 119 -6.12 7.28 15.74
N GLY A 120 -6.16 8.48 15.15
CA GLY A 120 -5.26 8.83 14.07
C GLY A 120 -5.76 9.97 13.19
N PHE A 121 -5.23 10.01 11.97
CA PHE A 121 -5.45 11.13 11.06
C PHE A 121 -5.79 10.68 9.64
N PHE A 122 -6.67 11.42 8.99
CA PHE A 122 -6.85 11.38 7.54
C PHE A 122 -6.35 12.69 6.94
N SER A 123 -5.38 12.60 6.03
CA SER A 123 -4.76 13.75 5.35
C SER A 123 -5.04 13.68 3.86
N TYR A 124 -5.44 14.79 3.26
CA TYR A 124 -5.85 14.90 1.86
C TYR A 124 -5.46 16.26 1.28
N LEU A 125 -5.51 16.39 -0.04
CA LEU A 125 -5.33 17.67 -0.73
C LEU A 125 -6.69 18.28 -1.04
N GLU A 126 -6.87 19.56 -0.70
CA GLU A 126 -8.01 20.36 -1.12
C GLU A 126 -7.48 21.71 -1.60
N GLU A 127 -7.82 22.09 -2.84
CA GLU A 127 -7.30 23.30 -3.49
C GLU A 127 -5.76 23.40 -3.45
N GLU A 128 -5.05 22.28 -3.68
CA GLU A 128 -3.58 22.14 -3.60
C GLU A 128 -2.99 22.34 -2.17
N VAL A 129 -3.83 22.44 -1.14
CA VAL A 129 -3.42 22.57 0.25
C VAL A 129 -3.66 21.26 0.99
N SER A 130 -2.63 20.77 1.69
CA SER A 130 -2.78 19.60 2.57
C SER A 130 -3.67 19.95 3.76
N LYS A 131 -4.84 19.32 3.82
CA LYS A 131 -5.70 19.31 5.00
C LYS A 131 -5.55 18.02 5.76
N LYS A 132 -5.85 18.07 7.06
CA LYS A 132 -5.78 16.94 7.97
C LYS A 132 -6.97 16.99 8.92
N ILE A 133 -7.63 15.86 9.09
CA ILE A 133 -8.65 15.64 10.10
C ILE A 133 -8.16 14.57 11.07
N THR A 134 -8.55 14.73 12.34
CA THR A 134 -8.39 13.70 13.37
C THR A 134 -9.75 13.01 13.51
N PHE A 135 -9.79 11.69 13.39
CA PHE A 135 -11.02 10.94 13.58
C PHE A 135 -11.22 10.56 15.05
N GLN A 136 -12.46 10.23 15.41
CA GLN A 136 -12.83 9.92 16.79
C GLN A 136 -12.07 8.69 17.30
N GLU A 137 -11.64 8.76 18.55
CA GLU A 137 -11.00 7.64 19.21
C GLU A 137 -12.01 6.52 19.48
N THR A 138 -11.58 5.27 19.30
CA THR A 138 -12.37 4.07 19.56
C THR A 138 -11.71 3.27 20.67
N ALA A 139 -12.44 3.05 21.76
CA ALA A 139 -11.96 2.30 22.91
C ALA A 139 -12.13 0.78 22.70
N ILE A 140 -11.09 0.03 23.04
CA ILE A 140 -11.07 -1.44 23.03
C ILE A 140 -10.61 -1.90 24.41
N GLU A 141 -11.44 -2.68 25.10
CA GLU A 141 -11.07 -3.24 26.40
C GLU A 141 -10.34 -4.58 26.23
N ILE A 142 -9.08 -4.66 26.66
CA ILE A 142 -8.34 -5.91 26.68
C ILE A 142 -8.67 -6.65 27.97
N SER A 143 -9.49 -7.70 27.85
CA SER A 143 -10.08 -8.41 28.98
C SER A 143 -10.03 -9.93 28.79
N PRO A 144 -9.47 -10.69 29.75
CA PRO A 144 -9.52 -12.16 29.72
C PRO A 144 -10.95 -12.73 29.70
N ASN A 145 -11.92 -11.95 30.18
CA ASN A 145 -13.33 -12.34 30.25
C ASN A 145 -14.12 -11.99 28.96
N ALA A 146 -13.49 -11.35 27.98
CA ALA A 146 -14.13 -11.11 26.69
C ALA A 146 -14.58 -12.44 26.06
N MET A 147 -15.57 -12.42 25.17
CA MET A 147 -15.88 -13.64 24.40
C MET A 147 -14.74 -13.91 23.42
N ALA A 148 -14.41 -15.19 23.22
CA ALA A 148 -13.40 -15.58 22.24
C ALA A 148 -13.80 -15.03 20.87
N THR A 149 -12.93 -14.23 20.27
CA THR A 149 -13.11 -13.70 18.92
C THR A 149 -12.05 -14.32 18.04
N THR A 150 -12.12 -15.64 17.85
CA THR A 150 -11.28 -16.30 16.85
C THR A 150 -11.84 -16.00 15.46
N LEU A 151 -11.01 -15.45 14.57
CA LEU A 151 -11.37 -15.26 13.17
C LEU A 151 -11.73 -16.65 12.58
N PRO A 152 -12.98 -16.89 12.15
CA PRO A 152 -13.36 -18.22 11.73
C PRO A 152 -12.75 -18.52 10.37
N LYS A 153 -12.09 -19.67 10.31
CA LYS A 153 -11.33 -20.13 9.15
C LYS A 153 -12.25 -20.47 7.98
N PRO A 154 -12.11 -19.81 6.81
CA PRO A 154 -12.84 -20.19 5.61
C PRO A 154 -12.47 -21.60 5.12
N ASP A 155 -13.38 -22.27 4.42
CA ASP A 155 -13.07 -23.49 3.68
C ASP A 155 -13.05 -23.21 2.19
N VAL A 156 -12.11 -23.82 1.46
CA VAL A 156 -11.98 -23.60 0.02
C VAL A 156 -11.79 -24.93 -0.69
N THR A 157 -12.48 -25.11 -1.81
CA THR A 157 -12.33 -26.28 -2.68
C THR A 157 -12.08 -25.83 -4.11
N ARG A 158 -10.99 -26.33 -4.71
CA ARG A 158 -10.60 -26.01 -6.09
C ARG A 158 -11.05 -27.08 -7.08
N ARG A 159 -11.37 -26.66 -8.30
CA ARG A 159 -11.58 -27.53 -9.45
C ARG A 159 -10.95 -26.91 -10.69
N ILE A 160 -10.22 -27.71 -11.47
CA ILE A 160 -9.67 -27.30 -12.77
C ILE A 160 -10.44 -28.07 -13.85
N ILE A 161 -11.06 -27.33 -14.76
CA ILE A 161 -11.89 -27.83 -15.84
C ILE A 161 -11.17 -27.58 -17.17
N ALA A 162 -10.93 -28.64 -17.95
CA ALA A 162 -10.37 -28.51 -19.29
C ALA A 162 -11.45 -28.06 -20.28
N ASN A 163 -11.56 -26.76 -20.51
CA ASN A 163 -12.54 -26.19 -21.45
C ASN A 163 -12.15 -26.48 -22.90
N ASN A 164 -10.90 -26.19 -23.24
CA ASN A 164 -10.36 -26.38 -24.58
C ASN A 164 -8.85 -26.69 -24.50
N PRO A 165 -8.47 -27.90 -24.05
CA PRO A 165 -7.08 -28.25 -23.74
C PRO A 165 -6.17 -28.27 -24.97
N GLU A 166 -6.71 -28.52 -26.16
CA GLU A 166 -5.99 -28.43 -27.45
C GLU A 166 -5.51 -27.01 -27.75
N ASN A 167 -6.12 -26.00 -27.14
CA ASN A 167 -5.71 -24.59 -27.20
C ASN A 167 -5.12 -24.09 -25.86
N GLY A 168 -4.77 -25.01 -24.94
CA GLY A 168 -4.18 -24.65 -23.64
C GLY A 168 -5.12 -23.90 -22.70
N SER A 169 -6.43 -24.06 -22.87
CA SER A 169 -7.46 -23.32 -22.12
C SER A 169 -8.13 -24.17 -21.04
N TYR A 170 -8.02 -23.70 -19.79
CA TYR A 170 -8.55 -24.34 -18.58
C TYR A 170 -9.31 -23.33 -17.71
N ARG A 171 -10.47 -23.70 -17.19
CA ARG A 171 -11.20 -22.90 -16.20
C ARG A 171 -10.84 -23.37 -14.80
N VAL A 172 -10.46 -22.45 -13.94
CA VAL A 172 -10.27 -22.70 -12.52
C VAL A 172 -11.50 -22.19 -11.78
N GLU A 173 -12.10 -23.03 -10.95
CA GLU A 173 -13.23 -22.70 -10.08
C GLU A 173 -12.85 -22.94 -8.62
N LEU A 174 -13.26 -22.01 -7.76
CA LEU A 174 -13.00 -22.07 -6.32
C LEU A 174 -14.31 -21.87 -5.57
N ASP A 175 -14.75 -22.91 -4.89
CA ASP A 175 -15.89 -22.92 -3.99
C ASP A 175 -15.40 -22.52 -2.59
N ILE A 176 -15.83 -21.34 -2.11
CA ILE A 176 -15.38 -20.74 -0.85
C ILE A 176 -16.54 -20.67 0.14
N ARG A 177 -16.39 -21.27 1.32
CA ARG A 177 -17.27 -21.08 2.49
C ARG A 177 -16.60 -20.09 3.44
N PRO A 178 -17.12 -18.86 3.57
CA PRO A 178 -16.49 -17.84 4.39
C PRO A 178 -16.33 -18.22 5.87
N ASN A 179 -17.27 -18.99 6.42
CA ASN A 179 -17.42 -19.31 7.85
C ASN A 179 -17.48 -18.09 8.82
N SER A 180 -17.29 -16.87 8.30
CA SER A 180 -17.72 -15.56 8.82
C SER A 180 -18.17 -14.69 7.66
N GLY A 181 -19.23 -13.92 7.87
CA GLY A 181 -19.54 -12.81 6.98
C GLY A 181 -18.53 -11.69 7.20
N GLN A 182 -18.04 -11.12 6.10
CA GLN A 182 -17.38 -9.81 6.03
C GLN A 182 -15.86 -9.72 6.29
N LEU A 183 -15.13 -10.78 6.62
CA LEU A 183 -13.67 -10.67 6.72
C LEU A 183 -13.07 -10.24 5.38
N SER A 184 -12.09 -9.34 5.39
CA SER A 184 -11.24 -9.14 4.23
C SER A 184 -10.39 -10.38 3.96
N ALA A 185 -10.15 -10.67 2.68
CA ALA A 185 -9.40 -11.85 2.28
C ALA A 185 -8.69 -11.61 0.95
N ARG A 186 -7.60 -12.33 0.76
CA ARG A 186 -6.87 -12.37 -0.51
C ARG A 186 -6.62 -13.80 -0.91
N PHE A 187 -7.10 -14.17 -2.07
CA PHE A 187 -6.76 -15.41 -2.72
C PHE A 187 -5.56 -15.22 -3.65
N ILE A 188 -4.66 -16.18 -3.66
CA ILE A 188 -3.44 -16.17 -4.48
C ILE A 188 -3.27 -17.56 -5.10
N ASP A 189 -3.27 -17.63 -6.42
CA ASP A 189 -2.86 -18.82 -7.17
C ASP A 189 -1.52 -18.55 -7.86
N GLN A 190 -0.63 -19.54 -7.82
CA GLN A 190 0.58 -19.60 -8.61
C GLN A 190 0.28 -20.41 -9.89
N LEU A 191 0.37 -19.74 -11.02
CA LEU A 191 0.29 -20.31 -12.35
C LEU A 191 1.63 -20.90 -12.79
N PRO A 192 1.63 -21.92 -13.66
CA PRO A 192 2.84 -22.35 -14.36
C PRO A 192 3.37 -21.27 -15.31
N ALA A 193 4.66 -21.34 -15.60
CA ALA A 193 5.31 -20.44 -16.55
C ALA A 193 4.60 -20.42 -17.92
N GLY A 194 4.35 -19.21 -18.43
CA GLY A 194 3.70 -18.97 -19.72
C GLY A 194 2.17 -18.99 -19.69
N PHE A 195 1.54 -19.26 -18.55
CA PHE A 195 0.10 -19.09 -18.40
C PHE A 195 -0.29 -17.64 -18.11
N THR A 196 -1.44 -17.23 -18.65
CA THR A 196 -2.16 -16.00 -18.32
C THR A 196 -3.54 -16.33 -17.77
N ALA A 197 -4.13 -15.40 -17.05
CA ALA A 197 -5.45 -15.56 -16.44
C ALA A 197 -6.36 -14.37 -16.75
N GLU A 198 -7.64 -14.68 -16.95
CA GLU A 198 -8.70 -13.69 -17.08
C GLU A 198 -9.85 -14.06 -16.14
N ALA A 199 -10.27 -13.14 -15.26
CA ALA A 199 -11.39 -13.39 -14.36
C ALA A 199 -12.70 -13.61 -15.13
N ILE A 200 -13.50 -14.59 -14.67
CA ILE A 200 -14.83 -14.87 -15.23
C ILE A 200 -15.92 -14.51 -14.22
N GLU A 201 -15.74 -14.90 -12.96
CA GLU A 201 -16.65 -14.57 -11.85
C GLU A 201 -15.78 -14.24 -10.64
N SER A 202 -15.89 -13.02 -10.10
CA SER A 202 -15.07 -12.58 -8.96
C SER A 202 -15.86 -12.45 -7.67
N LYS A 203 -17.21 -12.51 -7.70
CA LYS A 203 -18.07 -12.29 -6.53
C LYS A 203 -17.65 -11.07 -5.72
N GLY A 204 -17.42 -9.95 -6.41
CA GLY A 204 -17.06 -8.67 -5.79
C GLY A 204 -15.58 -8.53 -5.42
N ALA A 205 -14.72 -9.52 -5.71
CA ALA A 205 -13.28 -9.31 -5.60
C ALA A 205 -12.73 -8.44 -6.73
N GLU A 206 -11.71 -7.66 -6.37
CA GLU A 206 -10.79 -7.06 -7.32
C GLU A 206 -9.81 -8.14 -7.81
N PHE A 207 -9.76 -8.33 -9.12
CA PHE A 207 -8.85 -9.27 -9.77
C PHE A 207 -7.60 -8.57 -10.26
N SER A 208 -6.44 -9.18 -10.02
CA SER A 208 -5.19 -8.79 -10.67
C SER A 208 -4.33 -10.01 -10.98
N GLN A 209 -3.43 -9.85 -11.95
CA GLN A 209 -2.38 -10.82 -12.23
C GLN A 209 -1.03 -10.10 -12.15
N ASP A 210 -0.10 -10.66 -11.37
CA ASP A 210 1.29 -10.20 -11.27
C ASP A 210 2.22 -11.35 -11.65
N ALA A 211 2.83 -11.26 -12.83
CA ALA A 211 3.59 -12.33 -13.46
C ALA A 211 2.80 -13.64 -13.50
N GLU A 212 3.21 -14.62 -12.71
CA GLU A 212 2.60 -15.95 -12.61
C GLU A 212 1.63 -16.06 -11.42
N LYS A 213 1.24 -14.95 -10.79
CA LYS A 213 0.32 -14.95 -9.65
C LYS A 213 -1.04 -14.38 -10.03
N VAL A 214 -2.09 -15.17 -9.82
CA VAL A 214 -3.48 -14.73 -9.88
C VAL A 214 -3.93 -14.30 -8.50
N ILE A 215 -4.48 -13.09 -8.39
CA ILE A 215 -4.87 -12.52 -7.11
C ILE A 215 -6.33 -12.07 -7.19
N PHE A 216 -7.14 -12.54 -6.25
CA PHE A 216 -8.46 -11.97 -5.96
C PHE A 216 -8.44 -11.34 -4.57
N ARG A 217 -8.92 -10.10 -4.45
CA ARG A 217 -8.95 -9.35 -3.19
C ARG A 217 -10.38 -8.97 -2.84
N TRP A 218 -10.83 -9.36 -1.67
CA TRP A 218 -12.08 -8.90 -1.08
C TRP A 218 -11.80 -7.95 0.07
N THR A 219 -12.56 -6.87 0.10
CA THR A 219 -12.61 -6.02 1.29
C THR A 219 -13.55 -6.56 2.35
N ALA A 220 -14.49 -7.39 1.93
CA ALA A 220 -15.36 -8.19 2.74
C ALA A 220 -15.75 -9.42 1.92
N LEU A 221 -15.54 -10.62 2.46
CA LEU A 221 -16.02 -11.85 1.84
C LEU A 221 -17.56 -11.80 1.67
N PRO A 222 -18.10 -12.33 0.55
CA PRO A 222 -19.53 -12.47 0.35
C PRO A 222 -20.24 -13.10 1.53
N GLN A 223 -21.48 -12.65 1.80
CA GLN A 223 -22.30 -13.17 2.91
C GLN A 223 -22.93 -14.53 2.61
N ASP A 224 -22.88 -14.98 1.35
CA ASP A 224 -23.33 -16.30 0.96
C ASP A 224 -22.61 -17.37 1.79
N SER A 225 -23.36 -18.36 2.28
CA SER A 225 -22.78 -19.51 3.00
C SER A 225 -21.78 -20.32 2.16
N LEU A 226 -21.86 -20.15 0.84
CA LEU A 226 -20.96 -20.68 -0.17
C LEU A 226 -21.03 -19.77 -1.39
N PHE A 227 -19.88 -19.35 -1.92
CA PHE A 227 -19.80 -18.66 -3.20
C PHE A 227 -18.68 -19.24 -4.05
N THR A 228 -18.79 -19.07 -5.37
CA THR A 228 -17.79 -19.56 -6.32
C THR A 228 -17.17 -18.39 -7.06
N ILE A 229 -15.84 -18.35 -7.12
CA ILE A 229 -15.12 -17.54 -8.10
C ILE A 229 -14.53 -18.42 -9.19
N SER A 230 -14.27 -17.83 -10.36
CA SER A 230 -13.61 -18.53 -11.44
C SER A 230 -12.80 -17.61 -12.34
N TYR A 231 -11.76 -18.17 -12.94
CA TYR A 231 -10.96 -17.52 -13.97
C TYR A 231 -10.57 -18.51 -15.07
N GLN A 232 -10.30 -17.96 -16.26
CA GLN A 232 -9.81 -18.68 -17.42
C GLN A 232 -8.28 -18.62 -17.40
N ALA A 233 -7.61 -19.76 -17.22
CA ALA A 233 -6.18 -19.91 -17.42
C ALA A 233 -5.91 -20.31 -18.88
N THR A 234 -5.00 -19.60 -19.55
CA THR A 234 -4.60 -19.87 -20.94
C THR A 234 -3.09 -19.92 -21.02
N GLY A 235 -2.53 -20.99 -21.57
CA GLY A 235 -1.08 -21.17 -21.65
C GLY A 235 -0.66 -22.03 -22.83
N PRO A 236 0.62 -22.46 -22.86
CA PRO A 236 1.11 -23.39 -23.86
C PRO A 236 0.29 -24.68 -23.87
N VAL A 237 0.14 -25.28 -25.05
CA VAL A 237 -0.51 -26.59 -25.18
C VAL A 237 0.41 -27.65 -24.56
N THR A 238 0.04 -28.11 -23.36
CA THR A 238 0.74 -29.15 -22.61
C THR A 238 0.00 -30.48 -22.69
N ALA A 239 0.69 -31.60 -22.44
CA ALA A 239 0.10 -32.94 -22.49
C ALA A 239 -0.90 -33.25 -21.35
N GLY A 240 -1.14 -32.30 -20.44
CA GLY A 240 -2.03 -32.44 -19.29
C GLY A 240 -2.44 -31.08 -18.71
N ALA A 241 -3.39 -31.13 -17.78
CA ALA A 241 -3.87 -29.94 -17.07
C ALA A 241 -2.74 -29.25 -16.29
N PRO A 242 -2.74 -27.91 -16.21
CA PRO A 242 -1.75 -27.19 -15.45
C PRO A 242 -1.85 -27.52 -13.96
N GLU A 243 -0.69 -27.64 -13.31
CA GLU A 243 -0.61 -27.69 -11.86
C GLU A 243 -0.69 -26.27 -11.32
N ILE A 244 -1.78 -25.94 -10.64
CA ILE A 244 -2.00 -24.61 -10.06
C ILE A 244 -2.09 -24.80 -8.56
N SER A 245 -1.16 -24.19 -7.82
CA SER A 245 -1.10 -24.23 -6.36
C SER A 245 -1.46 -22.85 -5.81
N GLY A 246 -2.19 -22.78 -4.70
CA GLY A 246 -2.61 -21.50 -4.17
C GLY A 246 -3.08 -21.56 -2.73
N MET A 247 -3.35 -20.38 -2.21
CA MET A 247 -3.77 -20.17 -0.84
C MET A 247 -4.82 -19.07 -0.73
N LEU A 248 -5.74 -19.23 0.22
CA LEU A 248 -6.57 -18.13 0.69
C LEU A 248 -5.92 -17.57 1.97
N VAL A 249 -5.62 -16.28 1.96
CA VAL A 249 -5.12 -15.53 3.11
C VAL A 249 -6.25 -14.71 3.69
N PHE A 250 -6.50 -14.88 4.98
CA PHE A 250 -7.50 -14.14 5.74
C PHE A 250 -6.93 -13.89 7.15
N GLY A 251 -7.10 -12.70 7.70
CA GLY A 251 -6.39 -12.39 8.94
C GLY A 251 -4.88 -12.52 8.78
N THR A 252 -4.29 -13.29 9.70
CA THR A 252 -2.89 -13.76 9.69
C THR A 252 -2.73 -15.20 9.23
N GLU A 253 -3.81 -15.87 8.85
CA GLU A 253 -3.78 -17.27 8.47
C GLU A 253 -3.78 -17.44 6.95
N ALA A 254 -3.03 -18.44 6.49
CA ALA A 254 -3.07 -18.94 5.14
C ALA A 254 -3.69 -20.34 5.13
N ILE A 255 -4.56 -20.59 4.15
CA ILE A 255 -5.17 -21.90 3.93
C ILE A 255 -4.59 -22.46 2.65
N ASP A 256 -3.75 -23.49 2.78
CA ASP A 256 -3.22 -24.21 1.64
C ASP A 256 -4.31 -25.03 0.96
N LEU A 257 -4.40 -24.90 -0.36
CA LEU A 257 -5.52 -25.42 -1.13
C LEU A 257 -5.19 -26.72 -1.88
N ASN A 258 -4.01 -27.27 -1.64
CA ASN A 258 -3.53 -28.50 -2.26
C ASN A 258 -4.03 -29.77 -1.58
N ASP A 259 -4.75 -29.69 -0.47
CA ASP A 259 -5.19 -30.87 0.27
C ASP A 259 -6.73 -31.03 0.27
N ALA A 260 -7.19 -32.06 -0.44
CA ALA A 260 -8.55 -32.57 -0.29
C ALA A 260 -8.64 -33.32 1.06
N THR A 261 -8.85 -32.55 2.14
CA THR A 261 -9.28 -32.94 3.50
C THR A 261 -8.49 -34.05 4.24
N ALA A 262 -7.74 -33.65 5.27
CA ALA A 262 -7.78 -34.27 6.61
C ALA A 262 -7.10 -33.35 7.65
N ALA A 263 -7.80 -33.05 8.74
CA ALA A 263 -7.23 -32.38 9.91
C ALA A 263 -6.33 -33.34 10.70
N THR A 264 -5.12 -32.90 11.05
CA THR A 264 -4.41 -33.25 12.29
C THR A 264 -3.34 -32.21 12.61
N ASP A 265 -3.34 -31.76 13.87
CA ASP A 265 -2.37 -30.86 14.51
C ASP A 265 -0.90 -31.26 14.30
N THR A 266 -0.05 -30.27 13.96
CA THR A 266 1.20 -29.97 14.70
C THR A 266 1.75 -28.57 14.34
N GLU A 267 2.09 -27.79 15.37
CA GLU A 267 2.80 -26.49 15.42
C GLU A 267 4.20 -26.45 14.72
N PRO A 268 4.86 -25.27 14.57
CA PRO A 268 4.37 -23.89 14.54
C PRO A 268 4.71 -23.17 13.20
N ALA A 269 4.05 -22.04 13.00
CA ALA A 269 4.20 -21.12 11.88
C ALA A 269 5.51 -20.31 11.91
N ASP A 270 6.65 -20.99 11.79
CA ASP A 270 7.91 -20.38 11.37
C ASP A 270 8.23 -20.90 9.96
N LEU A 271 8.68 -20.01 9.05
CA LEU A 271 9.08 -20.24 7.65
C LEU A 271 8.09 -19.80 6.54
N ILE A 272 7.52 -18.59 6.61
CA ILE A 272 7.09 -17.86 5.38
C ILE A 272 7.44 -16.37 5.48
N VAL A 273 8.73 -16.00 5.47
CA VAL A 273 9.12 -14.59 5.25
C VAL A 273 10.35 -14.40 4.34
N GLU A 274 11.19 -15.41 4.09
CA GLU A 274 12.43 -15.19 3.32
C GLU A 274 12.53 -16.02 2.03
N GLU A 275 11.75 -15.68 1.02
CA GLU A 275 12.03 -16.12 -0.36
C GLU A 275 11.69 -15.03 -1.39
N LEU A 276 12.40 -13.90 -1.32
CA LEU A 276 12.51 -12.95 -2.44
C LEU A 276 13.90 -12.29 -2.54
N LEU A 277 14.91 -12.82 -1.84
CA LEU A 277 16.28 -12.32 -1.91
C LEU A 277 17.24 -13.36 -2.50
N ALA A 278 17.57 -13.11 -3.78
CA ALA A 278 18.88 -13.29 -4.42
C ALA A 278 19.29 -14.75 -4.75
N THR A 279 19.74 -15.13 -5.96
CA THR A 279 20.77 -14.57 -6.87
C THR A 279 20.71 -15.42 -8.16
N THR A 280 21.07 -15.00 -9.39
CA THR A 280 22.43 -15.02 -10.00
C THR A 280 22.28 -14.55 -11.47
N ALA A 281 22.82 -13.41 -11.94
CA ALA A 281 24.19 -13.12 -12.42
C ALA A 281 24.69 -14.09 -13.51
N ALA A 282 25.37 -13.75 -14.62
CA ALA A 282 25.88 -12.53 -15.23
C ALA A 282 26.43 -12.89 -16.65
N LYS A 283 26.59 -11.91 -17.54
CA LYS A 283 27.72 -11.70 -18.50
C LYS A 283 27.30 -10.71 -19.60
N GLU A 284 28.11 -9.79 -20.11
CA GLU A 284 29.46 -9.29 -19.82
C GLU A 284 29.66 -8.12 -20.82
N SER A 285 30.20 -6.97 -20.40
CA SER A 285 31.30 -6.27 -21.07
C SER A 285 31.49 -4.86 -20.51
N ASN A 286 32.62 -4.66 -19.84
CA ASN A 286 33.38 -3.41 -19.70
C ASN A 286 34.77 -3.72 -20.33
N PRO A 287 35.64 -2.77 -20.74
CA PRO A 287 36.13 -1.64 -19.92
C PRO A 287 36.25 -0.31 -20.72
N THR A 288 36.43 0.86 -20.10
CA THR A 288 37.76 1.43 -19.80
C THR A 288 37.64 2.68 -18.92
N ALA A 289 38.64 2.81 -18.06
CA ALA A 289 38.74 3.67 -16.89
C ALA A 289 38.93 5.17 -17.13
N SER A 290 38.54 5.92 -16.10
CA SER A 290 38.99 7.25 -15.71
C SER A 290 40.52 7.31 -15.52
N SER A 291 41.13 8.47 -15.75
CA SER A 291 42.37 8.85 -15.06
C SER A 291 42.45 10.34 -14.73
N ALA A 292 42.64 10.58 -13.43
CA ALA A 292 43.34 11.70 -12.79
C ALA A 292 42.65 13.09 -12.63
N PRO A 293 43.06 13.86 -11.60
CA PRO A 293 42.13 14.59 -10.74
C PRO A 293 42.21 16.12 -10.92
N ALA A 294 41.06 16.80 -10.99
CA ALA A 294 40.99 18.24 -10.81
C ALA A 294 39.56 18.65 -10.45
N ASP A 295 39.45 19.36 -9.33
CA ASP A 295 38.41 20.28 -8.88
C ASP A 295 36.91 19.94 -9.01
N ILE A 296 36.19 20.24 -7.94
CA ILE A 296 34.73 20.12 -7.85
C ILE A 296 34.12 21.21 -8.74
N SER A 297 33.79 20.89 -9.99
CA SER A 297 33.00 21.80 -10.82
C SER A 297 31.52 21.67 -10.48
N VAL A 298 30.90 22.83 -10.21
CA VAL A 298 29.45 22.99 -10.19
C VAL A 298 28.97 22.75 -11.62
N PRO A 299 28.02 21.83 -11.89
CA PRO A 299 27.47 21.70 -13.24
C PRO A 299 26.78 23.02 -13.60
N ALA A 300 27.14 23.61 -14.74
CA ALA A 300 26.45 24.77 -15.29
C ALA A 300 24.97 24.43 -15.48
N PRO A 301 24.04 25.38 -15.21
CA PRO A 301 22.61 25.12 -15.33
C PRO A 301 22.27 24.70 -16.77
N GLN A 302 21.85 23.45 -16.94
CA GLN A 302 21.26 22.99 -18.17
C GLN A 302 19.84 23.54 -18.25
N ALA A 303 19.54 24.24 -19.35
CA ALA A 303 18.22 24.78 -19.62
C ALA A 303 17.21 23.64 -19.75
N GLY A 304 16.34 23.50 -18.76
CA GLY A 304 15.31 22.46 -18.76
C GLY A 304 15.04 21.89 -17.37
N LEU A 305 13.95 21.13 -17.26
CA LEU A 305 13.70 20.25 -16.12
C LEU A 305 14.81 19.19 -16.03
N TYR A 306 15.40 19.02 -14.85
CA TYR A 306 16.39 17.96 -14.62
C TYR A 306 16.20 17.30 -13.25
N PHE A 307 16.70 16.07 -13.14
CA PHE A 307 16.61 15.22 -11.98
C PHE A 307 18.00 14.93 -11.42
N THR A 308 18.13 14.86 -10.10
CA THR A 308 19.37 14.44 -9.43
C THR A 308 19.06 13.38 -8.38
N VAL A 309 20.06 12.60 -7.98
CA VAL A 309 19.88 11.63 -6.89
C VAL A 309 20.55 12.16 -5.64
N GLN A 310 19.77 12.47 -4.60
CA GLN A 310 20.31 12.86 -3.31
C GLN A 310 20.60 11.62 -2.47
N VAL A 311 21.81 11.52 -1.95
CA VAL A 311 22.27 10.37 -1.12
C VAL A 311 22.51 10.71 0.33
N ALA A 312 22.73 11.98 0.65
CA ALA A 312 22.86 12.42 2.04
C ALA A 312 22.53 13.90 2.16
N ALA A 313 22.03 14.28 3.34
CA ALA A 313 21.95 15.67 3.78
C ALA A 313 22.46 15.76 5.22
N THR A 314 23.48 16.57 5.47
CA THR A 314 24.02 16.76 6.83
C THR A 314 24.11 18.23 7.21
N ASN A 315 23.55 18.60 8.35
CA ASN A 315 23.61 19.96 8.90
C ASN A 315 24.70 20.11 9.98
N ARG A 316 24.98 19.05 10.75
CA ARG A 316 25.90 19.09 11.91
C ARG A 316 27.17 18.24 11.76
N SER A 317 27.39 17.63 10.60
CA SER A 317 28.56 16.78 10.36
C SER A 317 29.65 17.53 9.60
N PRO A 318 30.95 17.19 9.82
CA PRO A 318 32.03 17.71 8.99
C PRO A 318 31.80 17.36 7.52
N LYS A 319 32.34 18.23 6.64
CA LYS A 319 32.21 18.10 5.18
C LYS A 319 32.72 16.72 4.74
N ARG A 320 31.90 15.99 3.99
CA ARG A 320 32.22 14.67 3.44
C ARG A 320 32.71 14.86 2.01
N ASP A 321 33.81 14.23 1.66
CA ASP A 321 34.36 14.19 0.31
C ASP A 321 34.08 12.82 -0.34
N ASN A 322 34.42 12.67 -1.62
CA ASN A 322 34.21 11.41 -2.33
C ASN A 322 34.98 10.25 -1.67
N ALA A 323 36.14 10.52 -1.06
CA ALA A 323 36.92 9.50 -0.34
C ALA A 323 36.16 8.97 0.89
N TRP A 324 35.41 9.83 1.59
CA TRP A 324 34.52 9.42 2.67
C TRP A 324 33.38 8.53 2.18
N PHE A 325 32.74 8.86 1.05
CA PHE A 325 31.67 8.04 0.47
C PHE A 325 32.20 6.69 -0.03
N GLU A 326 33.38 6.67 -0.66
CA GLU A 326 34.04 5.45 -1.12
C GLU A 326 34.40 4.54 0.06
N SER A 327 34.95 5.09 1.15
CA SER A 327 35.34 4.30 2.32
C SER A 327 34.15 3.76 3.13
N ARG A 328 33.05 4.52 3.21
CA ARG A 328 31.91 4.18 4.07
C ARG A 328 30.86 3.32 3.37
N PHE A 329 30.75 3.45 2.05
CA PHE A 329 29.68 2.84 1.26
C PHE A 329 30.21 2.07 0.04
N HIS A 330 31.53 1.96 -0.17
CA HIS A 330 32.14 1.37 -1.37
C HIS A 330 31.71 2.07 -2.67
N PHE A 331 31.36 3.35 -2.55
CA PHE A 331 30.67 4.14 -3.54
C PHE A 331 31.61 4.74 -4.59
N ASN A 332 31.76 4.09 -5.76
CA ASN A 332 32.66 4.50 -6.85
C ASN A 332 32.00 5.47 -7.86
N ARG A 333 31.19 6.42 -7.39
CA ARG A 333 30.61 7.47 -8.24
C ARG A 333 30.90 8.85 -7.66
N GLN A 334 31.11 9.83 -8.54
CA GLN A 334 31.34 11.20 -8.13
C GLN A 334 30.08 11.79 -7.49
N VAL A 335 30.22 12.27 -6.25
CA VAL A 335 29.18 12.97 -5.50
C VAL A 335 29.47 14.47 -5.56
N SER A 336 28.51 15.24 -6.06
CA SER A 336 28.55 16.70 -6.05
C SER A 336 27.96 17.22 -4.74
N ARG A 337 28.51 18.33 -4.22
CA ARG A 337 28.02 18.97 -2.99
C ARG A 337 27.36 20.30 -3.30
N THR A 338 26.16 20.51 -2.74
CA THR A 338 25.48 21.81 -2.76
C THR A 338 25.03 22.18 -1.36
N GLU A 339 25.20 23.45 -0.98
CA GLU A 339 24.73 23.98 0.30
C GLU A 339 23.38 24.67 0.09
N HIS A 340 22.39 24.29 0.91
CA HIS A 340 21.06 24.90 0.87
C HIS A 340 20.48 24.95 2.28
N GLU A 341 20.15 26.16 2.76
CA GLU A 341 19.56 26.40 4.09
C GLU A 341 20.36 25.77 5.25
N GLY A 342 21.70 25.84 5.17
CA GLY A 342 22.60 25.28 6.19
C GLY A 342 22.78 23.75 6.13
N TRP A 343 22.16 23.06 5.16
CA TRP A 343 22.39 21.64 4.92
C TRP A 343 23.42 21.44 3.81
N ASN A 344 24.43 20.60 4.08
CA ASN A 344 25.29 20.05 3.03
C ASN A 344 24.53 18.90 2.36
N LYS A 345 24.07 19.12 1.13
CA LYS A 345 23.39 18.12 0.32
C LYS A 345 24.39 17.48 -0.64
N TYR A 346 24.32 16.16 -0.73
CA TYR A 346 25.21 15.34 -1.54
C TYR A 346 24.40 14.69 -2.65
N LEU A 347 24.74 15.02 -3.89
CA LEU A 347 23.97 14.74 -5.09
C LEU A 347 24.80 13.92 -6.08
N ILE A 348 24.17 12.98 -6.78
CA ILE A 348 24.77 12.22 -7.87
C ILE A 348 24.15 12.68 -9.17
N GLY A 349 24.99 13.21 -10.06
CA GLY A 349 24.66 13.51 -11.44
C GLY A 349 23.51 14.51 -11.63
N GLN A 350 23.28 14.83 -12.90
CA GLN A 350 22.08 15.51 -13.37
C GLN A 350 21.56 14.70 -14.57
N PHE A 351 20.27 14.41 -14.56
CA PHE A 351 19.62 13.53 -15.53
C PHE A 351 18.43 14.26 -16.15
N PRO A 352 18.25 14.19 -17.48
CA PRO A 352 17.12 14.84 -18.15
C PRO A 352 15.79 14.10 -17.91
N SER A 353 15.84 12.83 -17.54
CA SER A 353 14.66 11.99 -17.31
C SER A 353 14.61 11.40 -15.91
N TYR A 354 13.39 11.22 -15.39
CA TYR A 354 13.18 10.56 -14.11
C TYR A 354 13.65 9.09 -14.14
N GLU A 355 13.46 8.38 -15.26
CA GLU A 355 13.83 6.97 -15.40
C GLU A 355 15.34 6.75 -15.29
N GLU A 356 16.16 7.64 -15.87
CA GLU A 356 17.61 7.61 -15.71
C GLU A 356 18.02 7.87 -14.26
N ALA A 357 17.46 8.92 -13.64
CA ALA A 357 17.70 9.22 -12.23
C ALA A 357 17.25 8.08 -11.31
N ARG A 358 16.14 7.41 -11.66
CA ARG A 358 15.58 6.25 -10.96
C ARG A 358 16.54 5.07 -11.02
N SER A 359 17.05 4.73 -12.20
CA SER A 359 18.04 3.65 -12.40
C SER A 359 19.33 3.92 -11.61
N VAL A 360 19.78 5.17 -11.57
CA VAL A 360 20.96 5.58 -10.80
C VAL A 360 20.70 5.49 -9.31
N ARG A 361 19.53 5.92 -8.83
CA ARG A 361 19.09 5.78 -7.44
C ARG A 361 19.01 4.31 -7.04
N ASP A 362 18.41 3.45 -7.84
CA ASP A 362 18.23 2.03 -7.50
C ASP A 362 19.58 1.33 -7.38
N LYS A 363 20.55 1.68 -8.23
CA LYS A 363 21.94 1.25 -8.07
C LYS A 363 22.60 1.85 -6.82
N ALA A 364 22.33 3.12 -6.50
CA ALA A 364 22.87 3.77 -5.31
C ALA A 364 22.26 3.20 -4.01
N ARG A 365 21.02 2.72 -4.02
CA ARG A 365 20.35 2.10 -2.87
C ARG A 365 20.94 0.78 -2.43
N GLY A 366 21.71 0.11 -3.29
CA GLY A 366 22.52 -1.04 -2.89
C GLY A 366 23.59 -0.69 -1.85
N GLU A 367 23.97 0.59 -1.76
CA GLU A 367 25.05 1.07 -0.89
C GLU A 367 24.57 2.15 0.09
N VAL A 368 23.65 3.02 -0.34
CA VAL A 368 23.05 4.12 0.43
C VAL A 368 21.53 3.99 0.40
N THR A 369 20.98 3.34 1.42
CA THR A 369 19.54 2.98 1.52
C THR A 369 18.60 4.19 1.45
N ASP A 370 19.04 5.35 1.90
CA ASP A 370 18.27 6.61 1.92
C ASP A 370 18.42 7.46 0.64
N ALA A 371 18.88 6.87 -0.47
CA ALA A 371 18.97 7.58 -1.73
C ALA A 371 17.57 7.85 -2.33
N PHE A 372 17.31 9.09 -2.75
CA PHE A 372 16.06 9.48 -3.42
C PHE A 372 16.27 10.45 -4.58
N VAL A 373 15.34 10.44 -5.54
CA VAL A 373 15.38 11.33 -6.71
C VAL A 373 14.76 12.69 -6.34
N VAL A 374 15.41 13.75 -6.77
CA VAL A 374 14.96 15.14 -6.64
C VAL A 374 14.80 15.74 -8.02
N ALA A 375 13.75 16.51 -8.25
CA ALA A 375 13.53 17.24 -9.49
C ALA A 375 13.81 18.74 -9.30
N TYR A 376 14.37 19.36 -10.33
CA TYR A 376 14.65 20.78 -10.41
C TYR A 376 14.00 21.35 -11.67
N ASP A 377 13.36 22.50 -11.55
CA ASP A 377 12.81 23.23 -12.69
C ASP A 377 13.90 23.95 -13.50
N GLU A 378 13.48 24.57 -14.60
CA GLU A 378 14.34 25.31 -15.54
C GLU A 378 15.10 26.47 -14.89
N ASN A 379 14.64 26.94 -13.72
CA ASN A 379 15.25 28.00 -12.93
C ASN A 379 16.17 27.46 -11.82
N GLY A 380 16.36 26.13 -11.75
CA GLY A 380 17.14 25.48 -10.70
C GLY A 380 16.44 25.39 -9.35
N ASN A 381 15.12 25.62 -9.29
CA ASN A 381 14.34 25.45 -8.06
C ASN A 381 13.89 24.00 -7.90
N ARG A 382 13.97 23.47 -6.68
CA ARG A 382 13.48 22.14 -6.38
C ARG A 382 11.96 22.09 -6.51
N ILE A 383 11.46 21.15 -7.30
CA ILE A 383 10.04 20.88 -7.44
C ILE A 383 9.72 19.44 -7.01
N PRO A 384 8.49 19.15 -6.54
CA PRO A 384 8.05 17.78 -6.31
C PRO A 384 8.18 16.94 -7.59
N VAL A 385 8.68 15.71 -7.47
CA VAL A 385 8.87 14.81 -8.63
C VAL A 385 7.54 14.56 -9.38
N GLY A 386 6.42 14.47 -8.67
CA GLY A 386 5.10 14.38 -9.30
C GLY A 386 4.73 15.63 -10.14
N GLN A 387 5.14 16.81 -9.69
CA GLN A 387 4.99 18.06 -10.46
C GLN A 387 5.92 18.08 -11.69
N ALA A 388 7.11 17.50 -11.57
CA ALA A 388 8.05 17.36 -12.68
C ALA A 388 7.53 16.40 -13.76
N LEU A 389 6.90 15.29 -13.36
CA LEU A 389 6.39 14.24 -14.26
C LEU A 389 5.05 14.59 -14.92
N SER A 390 4.26 15.48 -14.30
CA SER A 390 2.98 15.96 -14.84
C SER A 390 3.15 17.09 -15.85
N ARG A 391 4.32 17.73 -15.91
CA ARG A 391 4.66 18.66 -17.00
C ARG A 391 4.85 17.86 -18.28
N LYS A 392 3.85 17.90 -19.17
CA LYS A 392 4.07 17.50 -20.58
C LYS A 392 5.30 18.24 -21.09
N PRO A 393 6.19 17.59 -21.86
CA PRO A 393 7.24 18.33 -22.55
C PRO A 393 6.55 19.42 -23.37
N LEU A 394 6.95 20.68 -23.22
CA LEU A 394 6.63 21.70 -24.21
C LEU A 394 7.17 21.16 -25.53
N ASN A 395 6.27 20.83 -26.45
CA ASN A 395 6.64 20.51 -27.81
C ASN A 395 7.54 21.65 -28.32
N GLN A 396 8.74 21.27 -28.79
CA GLN A 396 9.53 22.08 -29.70
C GLN A 396 8.74 22.43 -30.95
#